data_AF-A0A1L3Z691-F1
#
_entry.id   AF-A0A1L3Z691-F1
#
_cell.length_a   1.000
_cell.length_b   1.000
_cell.length_c   1.000
_cell.angle_alpha   90.00
_cell.angle_beta   90.00
_cell.angle_gamma   90.00
#
_symmetry.space_group_name_H-M   'P 1'
#
loop_
_entity.id
_entity.type
_entity.pdbx_description
1 polymer ?
#
loop_
_entity_poly.entity_id
_entity_poly.type
_entity_poly.pdbx_seq_one_letter_code
_entity_poly.pdbx_strand_id
1 'polypeptide(L)'
;MCPVFEDEIVDDIQKHVLAERALAVARHCIASRYAGAAFAYVAGSIMRGEGTTFSDIDLVVVFPSLQRAWRESFSADGFPVEAFVHDPQTLAHYLHQDVDSGYPIMANMVATGCIVGSDIDSARVIQAKAASMLAAGPKPPAGADYDMLRYQVTDLADDLRGARPPEEVAAIAALLYQKLASLILLGRGAWTGRGKWAPRLMKKLDAQLAAEFDAAFKLAAAGDGARFLALADRELALHGGRYFEGFRQDALLEARRLGSIDLR
;
A
#
# COMPACT_ATOMS: atom_id res chain seq x y z
N MET A 1 5.43 -2.84 42.75
CA MET A 1 5.52 -3.61 41.50
C MET A 1 4.70 -2.87 40.46
N CYS A 2 5.32 -2.58 39.31
CA CYS A 2 4.80 -1.63 38.34
C CYS A 2 3.82 -2.36 37.39
N PRO A 3 2.51 -2.06 37.42
CA PRO A 3 1.48 -2.81 36.68
C PRO A 3 1.65 -2.76 35.16
N VAL A 4 2.43 -1.79 34.65
CA VAL A 4 2.69 -1.61 33.20
C VAL A 4 3.45 -2.80 32.60
N PHE A 5 4.33 -3.47 33.36
CA PHE A 5 5.10 -4.60 32.83
C PHE A 5 4.28 -5.89 32.72
N GLU A 6 3.27 -6.09 33.57
CA GLU A 6 2.42 -7.28 33.50
C GLU A 6 1.45 -7.20 32.31
N ASP A 7 0.89 -6.02 32.04
CA ASP A 7 -0.01 -5.79 30.91
C ASP A 7 0.70 -5.93 29.55
N GLU A 8 1.94 -5.44 29.41
CA GLU A 8 2.75 -5.59 28.18
C GLU A 8 3.09 -7.07 27.90
N ILE A 9 3.41 -7.84 28.94
CA ILE A 9 3.73 -9.28 28.79
C ILE A 9 2.49 -10.08 28.36
N VAL A 10 1.31 -9.75 28.91
CA VAL A 10 0.05 -10.43 28.55
C VAL A 10 -0.35 -10.12 27.10
N ASP A 11 -0.19 -8.87 26.65
CA ASP A 11 -0.48 -8.46 25.27
C ASP A 11 0.44 -9.16 24.25
N ASP A 12 1.74 -9.25 24.55
CA ASP A 12 2.71 -9.95 23.70
C ASP A 12 2.44 -11.47 23.60
N ILE A 13 2.05 -12.11 24.72
CA ILE A 13 1.62 -13.52 24.72
C ILE A 13 0.37 -13.69 23.84
N GLN A 14 -0.61 -12.80 23.96
CA GLN A 14 -1.84 -12.88 23.17
C GLN A 14 -1.58 -12.72 21.66
N LYS A 15 -0.72 -11.78 21.26
CA LYS A 15 -0.31 -11.60 19.86
C LYS A 15 0.40 -12.82 19.32
N HIS A 16 1.32 -13.41 20.10
CA HIS A 16 2.02 -14.62 19.70
C HIS A 16 1.05 -15.80 19.50
N VAL A 17 0.12 -16.01 20.44
CA VAL A 17 -0.93 -17.04 20.33
C VAL A 17 -1.81 -16.80 19.09
N LEU A 18 -2.17 -15.56 18.78
CA LEU A 18 -2.93 -15.23 17.58
C LEU A 18 -2.16 -15.56 16.30
N ALA A 19 -0.86 -15.23 16.25
CA ALA A 19 -0.01 -15.52 15.10
C ALA A 19 0.17 -17.02 14.87
N GLU A 20 0.38 -17.81 15.93
CA GLU A 20 0.47 -19.28 15.84
C GLU A 20 -0.84 -19.89 15.36
N ARG A 21 -1.99 -19.40 15.85
CA ARG A 21 -3.31 -19.84 15.36
C ARG A 21 -3.51 -19.50 13.89
N ALA A 22 -3.18 -18.28 13.47
CA ALA A 22 -3.27 -17.88 12.09
C ALA A 22 -2.36 -18.72 11.18
N LEU A 23 -1.14 -19.02 11.63
CA LEU A 23 -0.21 -19.88 10.90
C LEU A 23 -0.74 -21.32 10.79
N ALA A 24 -1.38 -21.85 11.82
CA ALA A 24 -2.02 -23.17 11.77
C ALA A 24 -3.18 -23.21 10.76
N VAL A 25 -4.04 -22.19 10.76
CA VAL A 25 -5.13 -22.05 9.77
C VAL A 25 -4.57 -21.91 8.36
N ALA A 26 -3.55 -21.09 8.16
CA ALA A 26 -2.84 -20.94 6.89
C ALA A 26 -2.32 -22.29 6.36
N ARG A 27 -1.65 -23.08 7.21
CA ARG A 27 -1.16 -24.43 6.85
C ARG A 27 -2.31 -25.35 6.43
N HIS A 28 -3.43 -25.30 7.15
CA HIS A 28 -4.62 -26.08 6.80
C HIS A 28 -5.21 -25.65 5.46
N CYS A 29 -5.32 -24.35 5.20
CA CYS A 29 -5.78 -23.82 3.91
C CYS A 29 -4.88 -24.24 2.75
N ILE A 30 -3.56 -24.16 2.93
CA ILE A 30 -2.58 -24.60 1.92
C ILE A 30 -2.77 -26.08 1.58
N ALA A 31 -2.86 -26.94 2.61
CA ALA A 31 -3.02 -28.38 2.41
C ALA A 31 -4.36 -28.77 1.78
N SER A 32 -5.45 -28.07 2.09
CA SER A 32 -6.81 -28.44 1.66
C SER A 32 -7.28 -27.78 0.36
N ARG A 33 -6.83 -26.54 0.08
CA ARG A 33 -7.30 -25.74 -1.07
C ARG A 33 -6.28 -25.64 -2.19
N TYR A 34 -4.99 -25.72 -1.88
CA TYR A 34 -3.90 -25.44 -2.82
C TYR A 34 -3.04 -26.68 -3.08
N ALA A 35 -3.70 -27.81 -3.36
CA ALA A 35 -3.04 -29.05 -3.71
C ALA A 35 -2.14 -28.86 -4.95
N GLY A 36 -0.86 -29.19 -4.82
CA GLY A 36 0.14 -28.99 -5.88
C GLY A 36 0.92 -27.67 -5.80
N ALA A 37 0.62 -26.79 -4.83
CA ALA A 37 1.50 -25.67 -4.52
C ALA A 37 2.87 -26.18 -4.05
N ALA A 38 3.95 -25.54 -4.50
CA ALA A 38 5.31 -25.86 -4.08
C ALA A 38 5.59 -25.30 -2.69
N PHE A 39 5.15 -24.05 -2.45
CA PHE A 39 5.25 -23.35 -1.18
C PHE A 39 4.30 -22.15 -1.14
N ALA A 40 4.22 -21.52 0.03
CA ALA A 40 3.54 -20.28 0.25
C ALA A 40 4.28 -19.41 1.28
N TYR A 41 4.00 -18.11 1.25
CA TYR A 41 4.36 -17.15 2.28
C TYR A 41 3.10 -16.76 3.05
N VAL A 42 3.12 -16.99 4.36
CA VAL A 42 2.07 -16.54 5.29
C VAL A 42 2.51 -15.19 5.86
N ALA A 43 1.78 -14.14 5.50
CA ALA A 43 2.13 -12.77 5.80
C ALA A 43 0.97 -12.03 6.47
N GLY A 44 1.04 -10.70 6.46
CA GLY A 44 0.00 -9.83 6.98
C GLY A 44 0.26 -9.33 8.39
N SER A 45 -0.66 -8.49 8.85
CA SER A 45 -0.50 -7.77 10.12
C SER A 45 -0.48 -8.69 11.33
N ILE A 46 -1.23 -9.81 11.31
CA ILE A 46 -1.22 -10.82 12.36
C ILE A 46 0.19 -11.39 12.54
N MET A 47 0.83 -11.80 11.44
CA MET A 47 2.17 -12.41 11.47
C MET A 47 3.26 -11.44 11.94
N ARG A 48 3.01 -10.12 11.91
CA ARG A 48 3.93 -9.09 12.42
C ARG A 48 3.63 -8.63 13.85
N GLY A 49 2.63 -9.21 14.53
CA GLY A 49 2.19 -8.76 15.85
C GLY A 49 1.44 -7.42 15.85
N GLU A 50 1.04 -6.93 14.67
CA GLU A 50 0.28 -5.69 14.48
C GLU A 50 -1.20 -5.96 14.15
N GLY A 51 -1.62 -7.22 14.23
CA GLY A 51 -2.95 -7.66 13.88
C GLY A 51 -3.99 -7.16 14.88
N THR A 52 -5.20 -6.89 14.39
CA THR A 52 -6.39 -6.69 15.22
C THR A 52 -7.30 -7.91 15.08
N THR A 53 -8.38 -7.95 15.84
CA THR A 53 -9.43 -8.98 15.70
C THR A 53 -10.11 -8.98 14.31
N PHE A 54 -9.92 -7.91 13.53
CA PHE A 54 -10.43 -7.77 12.17
C PHE A 54 -9.33 -7.90 11.10
N SER A 55 -8.12 -8.27 11.49
CA SER A 55 -7.06 -8.56 10.53
C SER A 55 -7.29 -9.88 9.81
N ASP A 56 -6.86 -9.90 8.56
CA ASP A 56 -6.82 -11.05 7.66
C ASP A 56 -5.48 -11.79 7.73
N ILE A 57 -5.51 -13.03 7.25
CA ILE A 57 -4.33 -13.82 6.90
C ILE A 57 -4.01 -13.55 5.42
N ASP A 58 -2.86 -12.98 5.15
CA ASP A 58 -2.36 -12.82 3.79
C ASP A 58 -1.57 -14.07 3.36
N LEU A 59 -1.95 -14.69 2.26
CA LEU A 59 -1.27 -15.86 1.68
C LEU A 59 -0.74 -15.53 0.29
N VAL A 60 0.56 -15.70 0.08
CA VAL A 60 1.13 -15.73 -1.28
C VAL A 60 1.45 -17.18 -1.60
N VAL A 61 0.61 -17.83 -2.41
CA VAL A 61 0.73 -19.26 -2.75
C VAL A 61 1.41 -19.41 -4.09
N VAL A 62 2.44 -20.25 -4.17
CA VAL A 62 3.25 -20.43 -5.37
C VAL A 62 3.18 -21.87 -5.87
N PHE A 63 2.60 -22.03 -7.04
CA PHE A 63 2.59 -23.27 -7.81
C PHE A 63 3.81 -23.34 -8.73
N PRO A 64 4.27 -24.55 -9.14
CA PRO A 64 5.32 -24.67 -10.14
C PRO A 64 4.98 -23.99 -11.48
N SER A 65 3.71 -24.06 -11.89
CA SER A 65 3.18 -23.44 -13.11
C SER A 65 1.67 -23.27 -12.98
N LEU A 66 1.14 -22.17 -13.54
CA LEU A 66 -0.29 -21.93 -13.67
C LEU A 66 -0.65 -21.46 -15.08
N GLN A 67 -1.91 -21.61 -15.46
CA GLN A 67 -2.41 -20.95 -16.68
C GLN A 67 -2.56 -19.44 -16.50
N ARG A 68 -2.94 -19.02 -15.29
CA ARG A 68 -3.08 -17.61 -14.90
C ARG A 68 -2.97 -17.45 -13.38
N ALA A 69 -2.44 -16.33 -12.93
CA ALA A 69 -2.54 -15.92 -11.54
C ALA A 69 -3.97 -15.48 -11.18
N TRP A 70 -4.33 -15.60 -9.91
CA TRP A 70 -5.59 -15.07 -9.38
C TRP A 70 -5.44 -14.60 -7.93
N ARG A 71 -6.44 -13.85 -7.48
CA ARG A 71 -6.61 -13.47 -6.07
C ARG A 71 -8.01 -13.92 -5.63
N GLU A 72 -8.10 -14.46 -4.43
CA GLU A 72 -9.38 -14.84 -3.83
C GLU A 72 -9.41 -14.47 -2.35
N SER A 73 -10.63 -14.31 -1.82
CA SER A 73 -10.85 -14.08 -0.40
C SER A 73 -11.89 -15.07 0.12
N PHE A 74 -11.66 -15.62 1.29
CA PHE A 74 -12.56 -16.58 1.94
C PHE A 74 -12.38 -16.54 3.46
N SER A 75 -13.24 -17.24 4.19
CA SER A 75 -13.10 -17.40 5.64
C SER A 75 -12.67 -18.83 5.98
N ALA A 76 -11.75 -18.98 6.93
CA ALA A 76 -11.30 -20.27 7.44
C ALA A 76 -11.08 -20.19 8.96
N ASP A 77 -11.71 -21.09 9.72
CA ASP A 77 -11.61 -21.20 11.18
C ASP A 77 -11.75 -19.85 11.93
N GLY A 78 -12.65 -19.00 11.45
CA GLY A 78 -12.94 -17.67 12.01
C GLY A 78 -12.03 -16.54 11.53
N PHE A 79 -11.06 -16.81 10.66
CA PHE A 79 -10.20 -15.80 10.05
C PHE A 79 -10.67 -15.46 8.63
N PRO A 80 -10.74 -14.17 8.26
CA PRO A 80 -10.67 -13.76 6.87
C PRO A 80 -9.29 -14.13 6.31
N VAL A 81 -9.26 -14.69 5.10
CA VAL A 81 -8.05 -15.07 4.39
C VAL A 81 -8.08 -14.40 3.02
N GLU A 82 -6.96 -13.80 2.66
CA GLU A 82 -6.72 -13.25 1.34
C GLU A 82 -5.56 -14.00 0.69
N ALA A 83 -5.84 -14.68 -0.42
CA ALA A 83 -4.84 -15.49 -1.12
C ALA A 83 -4.50 -14.88 -2.49
N PHE A 84 -3.20 -14.70 -2.72
CA PHE A 84 -2.58 -14.28 -3.96
C PHE A 84 -1.86 -15.49 -4.54
N VAL A 85 -2.40 -16.03 -5.64
CA VAL A 85 -1.94 -17.31 -6.18
C VAL A 85 -1.20 -17.11 -7.48
N HIS A 86 0.05 -17.57 -7.49
CA HIS A 86 1.02 -17.30 -8.53
C HIS A 86 1.80 -18.56 -8.92
N ASP A 87 2.44 -18.47 -10.06
CA ASP A 87 3.67 -19.21 -10.36
C ASP A 87 4.87 -18.23 -10.30
N PRO A 88 6.13 -18.68 -10.44
CA PRO A 88 7.28 -17.79 -10.32
C PRO A 88 7.27 -16.61 -11.30
N GLN A 89 6.71 -16.80 -12.50
CA GLN A 89 6.71 -15.76 -13.55
C GLN A 89 5.69 -14.67 -13.25
N THR A 90 4.48 -15.06 -12.88
CA THR A 90 3.43 -14.12 -12.48
C THR A 90 3.76 -13.44 -11.14
N LEU A 91 4.39 -14.14 -10.19
CA LEU A 91 4.89 -13.51 -8.96
C LEU A 91 5.95 -12.44 -9.28
N ALA A 92 6.88 -12.75 -10.19
CA ALA A 92 7.88 -11.78 -10.64
C ALA A 92 7.25 -10.54 -11.28
N HIS A 93 6.18 -10.70 -12.07
CA HIS A 93 5.43 -9.57 -12.63
C HIS A 93 4.93 -8.61 -11.54
N TYR A 94 4.29 -9.12 -10.48
CA TYR A 94 3.78 -8.27 -9.40
C TYR A 94 4.87 -7.67 -8.53
N LEU A 95 6.00 -8.38 -8.32
CA LEU A 95 7.17 -7.78 -7.66
C LEU A 95 7.74 -6.61 -8.48
N HIS A 96 7.76 -6.70 -9.80
CA HIS A 96 8.17 -5.59 -10.66
C HIS A 96 7.15 -4.44 -10.65
N GLN A 97 5.85 -4.77 -10.67
CA GLN A 97 4.78 -3.77 -10.56
C GLN A 97 4.85 -2.98 -9.24
N ASP A 98 5.24 -3.62 -8.13
CA ASP A 98 5.50 -2.93 -6.87
C ASP A 98 6.59 -1.86 -7.03
N VAL A 99 7.71 -2.19 -7.68
CA VAL A 99 8.82 -1.24 -7.95
C VAL A 99 8.37 -0.08 -8.82
N ASP A 100 7.64 -0.38 -9.90
CA ASP A 100 7.18 0.64 -10.86
C ASP A 100 6.13 1.58 -10.25
N SER A 101 5.19 1.03 -9.46
CA SER A 101 4.14 1.82 -8.81
C SER A 101 4.59 2.49 -7.50
N GLY A 102 5.68 1.99 -6.92
CA GLY A 102 6.20 2.37 -5.62
C GLY A 102 5.37 1.90 -4.42
N TYR A 103 4.39 1.02 -4.61
CA TYR A 103 3.63 0.38 -3.53
C TYR A 103 4.16 -1.04 -3.30
N PRO A 104 4.94 -1.31 -2.22
CA PRO A 104 5.61 -2.59 -2.02
C PRO A 104 4.68 -3.64 -1.37
N ILE A 105 3.57 -3.99 -2.01
CA ILE A 105 2.57 -4.90 -1.44
C ILE A 105 3.09 -6.34 -1.47
N MET A 106 3.35 -6.87 -2.67
CA MET A 106 3.84 -8.23 -2.87
C MET A 106 5.24 -8.41 -2.30
N ALA A 107 6.11 -7.43 -2.51
CA ALA A 107 7.49 -7.45 -2.02
C ALA A 107 7.55 -7.56 -0.49
N ASN A 108 6.73 -6.80 0.25
CA ASN A 108 6.66 -6.94 1.70
C ASN A 108 6.13 -8.30 2.13
N MET A 109 5.02 -8.77 1.54
CA MET A 109 4.43 -10.07 1.91
C MET A 109 5.43 -11.21 1.71
N VAL A 110 6.15 -11.22 0.59
CA VAL A 110 7.16 -12.24 0.28
C VAL A 110 8.38 -12.09 1.19
N ALA A 111 8.91 -10.88 1.36
CA ALA A 111 10.12 -10.64 2.14
C ALA A 111 9.95 -10.96 3.63
N THR A 112 8.77 -10.69 4.22
CA THR A 112 8.52 -10.89 5.65
C THR A 112 7.72 -12.14 5.98
N GLY A 113 7.18 -12.82 4.96
CA GLY A 113 6.26 -13.94 5.16
C GLY A 113 6.94 -15.20 5.70
N CYS A 114 6.23 -15.92 6.57
CA CYS A 114 6.64 -17.23 7.05
C CYS A 114 6.49 -18.26 5.93
N ILE A 115 7.57 -18.98 5.60
CA ILE A 115 7.56 -19.99 4.53
C ILE A 115 6.87 -21.27 5.01
N VAL A 116 5.96 -21.77 4.18
CA VAL A 116 5.26 -23.05 4.36
C VAL A 116 5.30 -23.81 3.05
N GLY A 117 5.69 -25.09 3.04
CA GLY A 117 5.70 -25.91 1.84
C GLY A 117 6.85 -26.91 1.78
N SER A 118 7.00 -27.57 0.64
CA SER A 118 8.04 -28.59 0.41
C SER A 118 9.29 -28.00 -0.24
N ASP A 119 9.16 -26.99 -1.11
CA ASP A 119 10.29 -26.36 -1.81
C ASP A 119 10.74 -25.06 -1.10
N ILE A 120 11.36 -25.24 0.07
CA ILE A 120 11.81 -24.15 0.94
C ILE A 120 12.98 -23.37 0.31
N ASP A 121 13.83 -24.02 -0.47
CA ASP A 121 15.02 -23.38 -1.04
C ASP A 121 14.63 -22.39 -2.14
N SER A 122 13.72 -22.77 -3.05
CA SER A 122 13.14 -21.81 -4.01
C SER A 122 12.44 -20.65 -3.31
N ALA A 123 11.68 -20.94 -2.24
CA ALA A 123 11.00 -19.92 -1.46
C ALA A 123 12.00 -18.91 -0.84
N ARG A 124 13.13 -19.38 -0.31
CA ARG A 124 14.18 -18.51 0.25
C ARG A 124 14.87 -17.65 -0.81
N VAL A 125 15.11 -18.19 -2.01
CA VAL A 125 15.70 -17.42 -3.13
C VAL A 125 14.79 -16.25 -3.51
N ILE A 126 13.49 -16.50 -3.68
CA ILE A 126 12.52 -15.46 -4.03
C ILE A 126 12.35 -14.45 -2.88
N GLN A 127 12.35 -14.92 -1.63
CA GLN A 127 12.29 -14.06 -0.44
C GLN A 127 13.50 -13.12 -0.36
N ALA A 128 14.71 -13.64 -0.59
CA ALA A 128 15.93 -12.83 -0.63
C ALA A 128 15.89 -11.78 -1.75
N LYS A 129 15.36 -12.15 -2.93
CA LYS A 129 15.16 -11.20 -4.03
C LYS A 129 14.19 -10.08 -3.65
N ALA A 130 13.03 -10.42 -3.06
CA ALA A 130 12.07 -9.42 -2.59
C ALA A 130 12.68 -8.48 -1.53
N ALA A 131 13.44 -9.02 -0.58
CA ALA A 131 14.15 -8.22 0.42
C ALA A 131 15.18 -7.28 -0.23
N SER A 132 15.93 -7.74 -1.22
CA SER A 132 16.86 -6.90 -1.99
C SER A 132 16.13 -5.80 -2.76
N MET A 133 14.95 -6.07 -3.31
CA MET A 133 14.14 -5.06 -3.99
C MET A 133 13.65 -4.00 -3.01
N LEU A 134 13.13 -4.41 -1.84
CA LEU A 134 12.72 -3.48 -0.78
C LEU A 134 13.87 -2.57 -0.32
N ALA A 135 15.08 -3.12 -0.20
CA ALA A 135 16.27 -2.35 0.17
C ALA A 135 16.70 -1.36 -0.92
N ALA A 136 16.50 -1.70 -2.20
CA ALA A 136 16.81 -0.82 -3.33
C ALA A 136 15.85 0.36 -3.48
N GLY A 137 14.60 0.20 -3.03
CA GLY A 137 13.57 1.25 -3.12
C GLY A 137 12.75 1.20 -4.42
N PRO A 138 11.74 2.09 -4.54
CA PRO A 138 10.93 2.20 -5.74
C PRO A 138 11.73 2.78 -6.90
N LYS A 139 11.19 2.65 -8.10
CA LYS A 139 11.70 3.38 -9.26
C LYS A 139 11.61 4.89 -9.02
N PRO A 140 12.64 5.68 -9.37
CA PRO A 140 12.56 7.13 -9.30
C PRO A 140 11.34 7.65 -10.09
N PRO A 141 10.53 8.55 -9.51
CA PRO A 141 9.31 9.01 -10.14
C PRO A 141 9.64 9.81 -11.41
N ALA A 142 9.06 9.40 -12.54
CA ALA A 142 9.25 10.04 -13.84
C ALA A 142 8.10 9.69 -14.80
N GLY A 143 7.99 10.47 -15.89
CA GLY A 143 7.03 10.22 -16.96
C GLY A 143 5.57 10.51 -16.57
N ALA A 144 4.65 9.94 -17.34
CA ALA A 144 3.22 10.29 -17.29
C ALA A 144 2.58 10.08 -15.91
N ASP A 145 2.95 9.02 -15.18
CA ASP A 145 2.38 8.75 -13.85
C ASP A 145 2.84 9.77 -12.81
N TYR A 146 4.09 10.23 -12.89
CA TYR A 146 4.61 11.26 -12.01
C TYR A 146 4.01 12.63 -12.34
N ASP A 147 3.89 12.94 -13.61
CA ASP A 147 3.22 14.14 -14.12
C ASP A 147 1.75 14.19 -13.69
N MET A 148 1.03 13.07 -13.80
CA MET A 148 -0.33 12.93 -13.28
C MET A 148 -0.39 13.15 -11.77
N LEU A 149 0.56 12.61 -11.00
CA LEU A 149 0.61 12.82 -9.55
C LEU A 149 0.82 14.30 -9.19
N ARG A 150 1.77 14.98 -9.85
CA ARG A 150 2.03 16.42 -9.65
C ARG A 150 0.82 17.26 -10.04
N TYR A 151 0.17 16.92 -11.15
CA TYR A 151 -1.08 17.57 -11.57
C TYR A 151 -2.17 17.40 -10.53
N GLN A 152 -2.43 16.18 -10.06
CA GLN A 152 -3.47 15.90 -9.06
C GLN A 152 -3.22 16.63 -7.73
N VAL A 153 -1.96 16.69 -7.27
CA VAL A 153 -1.61 17.46 -6.07
C VAL A 153 -1.82 18.95 -6.30
N THR A 154 -1.46 19.46 -7.49
CA THR A 154 -1.67 20.86 -7.87
C THR A 154 -3.16 21.21 -7.89
N ASP A 155 -3.96 20.43 -8.59
CA ASP A 155 -5.40 20.64 -8.76
C ASP A 155 -6.14 20.67 -7.41
N LEU A 156 -5.85 19.69 -6.53
CA LEU A 156 -6.43 19.65 -5.19
C LEU A 156 -5.93 20.77 -4.27
N ALA A 157 -4.66 21.18 -4.40
CA ALA A 157 -4.14 22.34 -3.68
C ALA A 157 -4.80 23.65 -4.16
N ASP A 158 -5.01 23.79 -5.48
CA ASP A 158 -5.71 24.92 -6.07
C ASP A 158 -7.15 25.02 -5.55
N ASP A 159 -7.85 23.89 -5.43
CA ASP A 159 -9.19 23.82 -4.83
C ASP A 159 -9.24 24.29 -3.37
N LEU A 160 -8.20 23.98 -2.57
CA LEU A 160 -8.07 24.47 -1.20
C LEU A 160 -7.75 25.97 -1.09
N ARG A 161 -7.30 26.62 -2.17
CA ARG A 161 -7.06 28.09 -2.15
C ARG A 161 -8.36 28.89 -2.19
N GLY A 162 -9.44 28.30 -2.71
CA GLY A 162 -10.74 28.95 -2.80
C GLY A 162 -11.42 29.08 -1.44
N ALA A 163 -12.30 30.08 -1.29
CA ALA A 163 -13.23 30.13 -0.17
C ALA A 163 -14.27 29.01 -0.33
N ARG A 164 -14.31 28.08 0.62
CA ARG A 164 -15.08 26.83 0.58
C ARG A 164 -15.74 26.58 1.94
N PRO A 165 -16.92 25.92 1.97
CA PRO A 165 -17.49 25.48 3.25
C PRO A 165 -16.63 24.35 3.87
N PRO A 166 -16.64 24.17 5.21
CA PRO A 166 -15.77 23.23 5.91
C PRO A 166 -15.82 21.78 5.40
N GLU A 167 -17.01 21.30 5.01
CA GLU A 167 -17.21 19.96 4.49
C GLU A 167 -16.56 19.73 3.10
N GLU A 168 -16.52 20.76 2.25
CA GLU A 168 -15.80 20.70 0.97
C GLU A 168 -14.29 20.66 1.22
N VAL A 169 -13.78 21.49 2.13
CA VAL A 169 -12.36 21.49 2.52
C VAL A 169 -11.95 20.12 3.05
N ALA A 170 -12.77 19.51 3.92
CA ALA A 170 -12.51 18.18 4.44
C ALA A 170 -12.48 17.10 3.34
N ALA A 171 -13.41 17.15 2.38
CA ALA A 171 -13.44 16.22 1.26
C ALA A 171 -12.21 16.37 0.34
N ILE A 172 -11.82 17.61 0.01
CA ILE A 172 -10.61 17.90 -0.79
C ILE A 172 -9.36 17.42 -0.04
N ALA A 173 -9.26 17.72 1.25
CA ALA A 173 -8.13 17.31 2.09
C ALA A 173 -7.98 15.78 2.13
N ALA A 174 -9.09 15.03 2.20
CA ALA A 174 -9.07 13.57 2.19
C ALA A 174 -8.51 13.01 0.86
N LEU A 175 -8.85 13.61 -0.27
CA LEU A 175 -8.26 13.25 -1.58
C LEU A 175 -6.78 13.63 -1.66
N LEU A 176 -6.44 14.84 -1.20
CA LEU A 176 -5.07 15.37 -1.23
C LEU A 176 -4.12 14.57 -0.33
N TYR A 177 -4.60 14.05 0.81
CA TYR A 177 -3.81 13.24 1.75
C TYR A 177 -3.00 12.16 1.04
N GLN A 178 -3.67 11.31 0.27
CA GLN A 178 -3.00 10.19 -0.38
C GLN A 178 -2.01 10.65 -1.45
N LYS A 179 -2.38 11.67 -2.24
CA LYS A 179 -1.55 12.17 -3.34
C LYS A 179 -0.31 12.88 -2.85
N LEU A 180 -0.47 13.74 -1.84
CA LEU A 180 0.63 14.47 -1.23
C LEU A 180 1.59 13.53 -0.51
N ALA A 181 1.08 12.54 0.24
CA ALA A 181 1.93 11.53 0.89
C ALA A 181 2.74 10.73 -0.14
N SER A 182 2.14 10.33 -1.27
CA SER A 182 2.86 9.66 -2.35
C SER A 182 3.90 10.56 -3.01
N LEU A 183 3.59 11.83 -3.26
CA LEU A 183 4.55 12.79 -3.82
C LEU A 183 5.78 12.95 -2.91
N ILE A 184 5.55 13.15 -1.62
CA ILE A 184 6.61 13.28 -0.60
C ILE A 184 7.51 12.04 -0.55
N LEU A 185 6.89 10.86 -0.43
CA LEU A 185 7.61 9.59 -0.25
C LEU A 185 8.40 9.21 -1.50
N LEU A 186 7.74 9.17 -2.67
CA LEU A 186 8.39 8.80 -3.93
C LEU A 186 9.44 9.84 -4.33
N GLY A 187 9.15 11.12 -4.11
CA GLY A 187 10.07 12.22 -4.34
C GLY A 187 11.37 12.14 -3.54
N ARG A 188 11.38 11.38 -2.45
CA ARG A 188 12.54 11.10 -1.60
C ARG A 188 13.08 9.68 -1.78
N GLY A 189 12.67 8.98 -2.84
CA GLY A 189 13.11 7.61 -3.12
C GLY A 189 12.60 6.57 -2.11
N ALA A 190 11.56 6.90 -1.34
CA ALA A 190 10.96 6.01 -0.38
C ALA A 190 9.70 5.35 -0.96
N TRP A 191 9.46 4.10 -0.58
CA TRP A 191 8.22 3.41 -0.86
C TRP A 191 7.00 4.20 -0.39
N THR A 192 5.91 4.17 -1.14
CA THR A 192 4.63 4.76 -0.76
C THR A 192 3.63 3.70 -0.28
N GLY A 193 2.54 4.13 0.33
CA GLY A 193 1.54 3.27 0.94
C GLY A 193 0.16 3.91 0.93
N ARG A 194 -0.88 3.08 1.08
CA ARG A 194 -2.28 3.54 1.13
C ARG A 194 -2.86 3.43 2.53
N GLY A 195 -3.80 4.31 2.84
CA GLY A 195 -4.51 4.30 4.12
C GLY A 195 -3.53 4.28 5.29
N LYS A 196 -3.64 3.27 6.17
CA LYS A 196 -2.77 3.13 7.37
C LYS A 196 -1.26 3.08 7.08
N TRP A 197 -0.84 2.72 5.87
CA TRP A 197 0.58 2.64 5.52
C TRP A 197 1.22 3.98 5.20
N ALA A 198 0.46 4.94 4.66
CA ALA A 198 0.99 6.27 4.37
C ALA A 198 1.61 6.96 5.61
N PRO A 199 0.91 7.08 6.77
CA PRO A 199 1.50 7.71 7.96
C PRO A 199 2.63 6.87 8.56
N ARG A 200 2.58 5.54 8.48
CA ARG A 200 3.66 4.65 8.96
C ARG A 200 4.95 4.87 8.18
N LEU A 201 4.86 4.92 6.85
CA LEU A 201 6.00 5.16 5.96
C LEU A 201 6.52 6.58 6.09
N MET A 202 5.62 7.57 6.22
CA MET A 202 6.01 8.96 6.49
C MET A 202 6.82 9.07 7.78
N LYS A 203 6.34 8.46 8.87
CA LYS A 203 7.04 8.46 10.15
C LYS A 203 8.40 7.75 10.08
N LYS A 204 8.51 6.68 9.29
CA LYS A 204 9.78 5.97 9.05
C LYS A 204 10.77 6.83 8.25
N LEU A 205 10.28 7.61 7.29
CA LEU A 205 11.09 8.53 6.49
C LEU A 205 11.58 9.71 7.34
N ASP A 206 10.64 10.43 7.98
CA ASP A 206 10.91 11.62 8.79
C ASP A 206 9.77 11.83 9.79
N ALA A 207 10.07 11.64 11.09
CA ALA A 207 9.08 11.75 12.15
C ALA A 207 8.56 13.18 12.37
N GLN A 208 9.36 14.21 12.08
CA GLN A 208 8.97 15.60 12.21
C GLN A 208 8.03 16.00 11.06
N LEU A 209 8.38 15.62 9.83
CA LEU A 209 7.51 15.82 8.66
C LEU A 209 6.18 15.09 8.83
N ALA A 210 6.20 13.85 9.35
CA ALA A 210 4.98 13.10 9.63
C ALA A 210 4.07 13.82 10.64
N ALA A 211 4.64 14.36 11.72
CA ALA A 211 3.88 15.10 12.73
C ALA A 211 3.28 16.40 12.16
N GLU A 212 4.05 17.13 11.35
CA GLU A 212 3.55 18.32 10.63
C GLU A 212 2.41 17.97 9.68
N PHE A 213 2.59 16.91 8.88
CA PHE A 213 1.60 16.42 7.92
C PHE A 213 0.29 16.04 8.62
N ASP A 214 0.36 15.24 9.68
CA ASP A 214 -0.81 14.82 10.45
C ASP A 214 -1.52 16.00 11.13
N ALA A 215 -0.77 16.97 11.66
CA ALA A 215 -1.35 18.16 12.27
C ALA A 215 -2.04 19.06 11.25
N ALA A 216 -1.42 19.27 10.08
CA ALA A 216 -2.00 20.05 8.99
C ALA A 216 -3.26 19.38 8.43
N PHE A 217 -3.22 18.06 8.23
CA PHE A 217 -4.38 17.30 7.76
C PHE A 217 -5.54 17.33 8.76
N LYS A 218 -5.29 17.21 10.07
CA LYS A 218 -6.35 17.28 11.10
C LYS A 218 -7.12 18.61 11.05
N LEU A 219 -6.42 19.71 10.83
CA LEU A 219 -7.05 21.03 10.66
C LEU A 219 -7.88 21.07 9.37
N ALA A 220 -7.32 20.57 8.27
CA ALA A 220 -8.02 20.55 6.98
C ALA A 220 -9.27 19.66 7.02
N ALA A 221 -9.20 18.50 7.68
CA ALA A 221 -10.34 17.63 7.92
C ALA A 221 -11.42 18.27 8.81
N ALA A 222 -11.06 19.28 9.61
CA ALA A 222 -11.98 20.10 10.41
C ALA A 222 -12.44 21.39 9.67
N GLY A 223 -12.04 21.58 8.41
CA GLY A 223 -12.43 22.71 7.57
C GLY A 223 -11.41 23.84 7.45
N ASP A 224 -10.25 23.76 8.10
CA ASP A 224 -9.15 24.73 7.98
C ASP A 224 -8.01 24.17 7.12
N GLY A 225 -8.10 24.39 5.81
CA GLY A 225 -7.15 23.87 4.82
C GLY A 225 -5.81 24.61 4.75
N ALA A 226 -5.65 25.76 5.42
CA ALA A 226 -4.55 26.69 5.13
C ALA A 226 -3.16 26.08 5.35
N ARG A 227 -2.98 25.33 6.44
CA ARG A 227 -1.69 24.66 6.72
C ARG A 227 -1.41 23.50 5.77
N PHE A 228 -2.44 22.77 5.38
CA PHE A 228 -2.27 21.63 4.48
C PHE A 228 -1.97 22.06 3.05
N LEU A 229 -2.60 23.16 2.61
CA LEU A 229 -2.25 23.87 1.38
C LEU A 229 -0.79 24.34 1.40
N ALA A 230 -0.35 25.02 2.46
CA ALA A 230 1.03 25.52 2.56
C ALA A 230 2.07 24.37 2.50
N LEU A 231 1.74 23.23 3.11
CA LEU A 231 2.53 22.01 3.01
C LEU A 231 2.56 21.48 1.57
N ALA A 232 1.42 21.41 0.89
CA ALA A 232 1.34 20.97 -0.50
C ALA A 232 2.16 21.86 -1.43
N ASP A 233 2.07 23.19 -1.29
CA ASP A 233 2.84 24.15 -2.09
C ASP A 233 4.36 24.00 -1.87
N ARG A 234 4.79 23.78 -0.62
CA ARG A 234 6.19 23.54 -0.30
C ARG A 234 6.71 22.26 -0.94
N GLU A 235 5.95 21.17 -0.87
CA GLU A 235 6.38 19.89 -1.44
C GLU A 235 6.35 19.94 -2.98
N LEU A 236 5.34 20.58 -3.59
CA LEU A 236 5.33 20.83 -5.04
C LEU A 236 6.57 21.62 -5.49
N ALA A 237 7.04 22.61 -4.71
CA ALA A 237 8.24 23.37 -5.05
C ALA A 237 9.50 22.49 -5.16
N LEU A 238 9.61 21.41 -4.38
CA LEU A 238 10.70 20.42 -4.49
C LEU A 238 10.60 19.58 -5.78
N HIS A 239 9.45 19.62 -6.44
CA HIS A 239 9.12 18.87 -7.65
C HIS A 239 8.90 19.78 -8.86
N GLY A 240 9.60 20.92 -8.91
CA GLY A 240 9.50 21.87 -10.03
C GLY A 240 8.26 22.77 -9.98
N GLY A 241 7.59 22.85 -8.83
CA GLY A 241 6.41 23.68 -8.61
C GLY A 241 5.11 23.04 -9.06
N ARG A 242 4.05 23.87 -9.10
CA ARG A 242 2.72 23.52 -9.58
C ARG A 242 2.79 22.98 -11.01
N TYR A 243 1.95 21.99 -11.32
CA TYR A 243 1.92 21.33 -12.62
C TYR A 243 0.50 21.30 -13.20
N PHE A 244 -0.02 22.49 -13.49
CA PHE A 244 -1.27 22.67 -14.21
C PHE A 244 -1.00 23.06 -15.67
N GLU A 245 -0.17 24.07 -15.87
CA GLU A 245 0.23 24.52 -17.20
C GLU A 245 1.04 23.43 -17.92
N GLY A 246 0.60 23.09 -19.14
CA GLY A 246 1.25 22.06 -19.97
C GLY A 246 0.79 20.62 -19.67
N PHE A 247 -0.01 20.39 -18.64
CA PHE A 247 -0.59 19.05 -18.41
C PHE A 247 -1.57 18.68 -19.53
N ARG A 248 -1.41 17.47 -20.08
CA ARG A 248 -2.29 16.91 -21.10
C ARG A 248 -2.41 15.40 -20.92
N GLN A 249 -3.61 14.88 -21.11
CA GLN A 249 -3.87 13.44 -21.18
C GLN A 249 -4.72 13.16 -22.42
N ASP A 250 -4.27 12.23 -23.26
CA ASP A 250 -5.05 11.77 -24.40
C ASP A 250 -6.01 10.66 -23.96
N ALA A 251 -7.24 10.69 -24.49
CA ALA A 251 -8.17 9.58 -24.31
C ALA A 251 -7.70 8.33 -25.06
N LEU A 252 -8.13 7.15 -24.60
CA LEU A 252 -7.97 5.91 -25.37
C LEU A 252 -8.63 6.04 -26.74
N LEU A 253 -8.05 5.44 -27.77
CA LEU A 253 -8.57 5.52 -29.13
C LEU A 253 -10.00 4.95 -29.24
N GLU A 254 -10.32 3.98 -28.38
CA GLU A 254 -11.61 3.30 -28.28
C GLU A 254 -12.67 4.09 -27.49
N ALA A 255 -12.33 5.25 -26.93
CA ALA A 255 -13.27 6.05 -26.11
C ALA A 255 -14.46 6.63 -26.91
N ARG A 256 -14.42 6.56 -28.25
CA ARG A 256 -15.49 7.04 -29.13
C ARG A 256 -16.73 6.13 -29.03
N ARG A 257 -17.79 6.62 -28.38
CA ARG A 257 -19.13 5.98 -28.39
C ARG A 257 -19.97 6.54 -29.54
N LEU A 258 -20.17 5.73 -30.59
CA LEU A 258 -21.00 6.11 -31.74
C LEU A 258 -22.48 6.07 -31.38
N GLY A 259 -23.25 7.07 -31.80
CA GLY A 259 -24.72 7.10 -31.68
C GLY A 259 -25.27 7.42 -30.28
N SER A 260 -24.44 7.74 -29.29
CA SER A 260 -24.90 8.00 -27.91
C SER A 260 -25.36 9.44 -27.64
N ILE A 261 -25.07 10.38 -28.54
CA ILE A 261 -25.51 11.79 -28.45
C ILE A 261 -25.95 12.22 -29.86
N ASP A 262 -27.24 12.49 -30.04
CA ASP A 262 -27.80 13.07 -31.28
C ASP A 262 -27.57 14.60 -31.22
N LEU A 263 -26.57 15.06 -31.96
CA LEU A 263 -26.32 16.50 -32.14
C LEU A 263 -27.17 16.97 -33.33
N ARG A 264 -28.41 17.40 -33.04
CA ARG A 264 -29.23 18.16 -34.00
C ARG A 264 -28.85 19.62 -34.01
#